data_AF-A0A074WCP0-F1
#
_entry.id   AF-A0A074WCP0-F1
#
_cell.length_a   1.000
_cell.length_b   1.000
_cell.length_c   1.000
_cell.angle_alpha   90.00
_cell.angle_beta   90.00
_cell.angle_gamma   90.00
#
_symmetry.space_group_name_H-M   'P 1'
#
loop_
_entity.id
_entity.type
_entity.pdbx_description
1 polymer ?
#
loop_
_entity_poly.entity_id
_entity_poly.type
_entity_poly.pdbx_seq_one_letter_code
_entity_poly.pdbx_strand_id
1 'polypeptide(L)' 'RCYDHGCDGRTFSSISNFRRHQRERAGQGPVCFCPRCGASFYRRWTRDHHVERGSCLRLPRWH' A
#
# COMPACT_ATOMS: atom_id res chain seq x y z
N ARG A 1 -19.16 -0.77 -3.15
CA ARG A 1 -18.87 0.69 -3.25
C ARG A 1 -18.53 1.17 -1.84
N CYS A 2 -17.49 1.98 -1.66
CA CYS A 2 -17.10 2.53 -0.36
C CYS A 2 -17.54 3.98 -0.23
N TYR A 3 -18.13 4.35 0.90
CA TYR A 3 -18.65 5.71 1.17
C TYR A 3 -17.96 6.38 2.36
N ASP A 4 -16.84 5.80 2.82
CA ASP A 4 -16.01 6.34 3.88
C ASP A 4 -15.37 7.69 3.48
N HIS A 5 -15.15 8.58 4.45
CA HIS A 5 -14.64 9.93 4.22
C HIS A 5 -13.22 9.85 3.62
N GLY A 6 -13.04 10.35 2.39
CA GLY A 6 -11.79 10.24 1.62
C GLY A 6 -11.62 8.96 0.80
N CYS A 7 -12.66 8.13 0.67
CA CYS A 7 -12.72 7.04 -0.33
C CYS A 7 -13.41 7.48 -1.64
N ASP A 8 -13.91 8.71 -1.75
CA ASP A 8 -14.54 9.33 -2.94
C ASP A 8 -15.50 8.40 -3.69
N GLY A 9 -16.28 7.59 -2.96
CA GLY A 9 -17.24 6.70 -3.60
C GLY A 9 -16.62 5.51 -4.37
N ARG A 10 -15.35 5.16 -4.13
CA ARG A 10 -14.62 4.11 -4.87
C ARG A 10 -15.47 2.84 -5.05
N THR A 11 -15.68 2.48 -6.31
CA THR A 11 -16.32 1.24 -6.75
C THR A 11 -15.26 0.17 -7.03
N PHE A 12 -15.53 -1.05 -6.61
CA PHE A 12 -14.65 -2.20 -6.82
C PHE A 12 -15.38 -3.24 -7.64
N SER A 13 -14.72 -3.78 -8.65
CA SER A 13 -15.27 -4.83 -9.51
C SER A 13 -15.40 -6.19 -8.82
N SER A 14 -14.90 -6.32 -7.60
CA SER A 14 -14.94 -7.57 -6.81
C SER A 14 -15.05 -7.29 -5.31
N ILE A 15 -15.79 -8.14 -4.62
CA ILE A 15 -15.93 -8.14 -3.15
C ILE A 15 -14.58 -8.32 -2.47
N SER A 16 -13.68 -9.15 -3.01
CA SER A 16 -12.34 -9.37 -2.46
C SER A 16 -11.50 -8.10 -2.47
N ASN A 17 -11.63 -7.30 -3.54
CA ASN A 17 -10.96 -6.00 -3.65
C ASN A 17 -11.53 -4.98 -2.65
N PHE A 18 -12.85 -4.99 -2.45
CA PHE A 18 -13.51 -4.12 -1.47
C PHE A 18 -13.14 -4.47 -0.02
N ARG A 19 -13.15 -5.75 0.36
CA ARG A 19 -12.73 -6.21 1.71
C ARG A 19 -11.28 -5.87 2.02
N ARG A 20 -10.40 -5.99 1.01
CA ARG A 20 -9.00 -5.57 1.14
C ARG A 20 -8.90 -4.07 1.37
N HIS A 21 -9.62 -3.28 0.58
CA HIS A 21 -9.66 -1.82 0.73
C HIS A 21 -10.12 -1.40 2.13
N GLN A 22 -11.15 -2.04 2.69
CA GLN A 22 -11.61 -1.76 4.05
C GLN A 22 -10.54 -2.06 5.11
N ARG A 23 -9.77 -3.15 4.97
CA ARG A 23 -8.66 -3.46 5.90
C ARG A 23 -7.52 -2.45 5.84
N GLU A 24 -7.14 -2.04 4.63
CA GLU A 24 -6.13 -0.99 4.42
C GLU A 24 -6.62 0.37 4.97
N ARG A 25 -7.93 0.65 4.91
CA ARG A 25 -8.57 1.86 5.45
C ARG A 25 -8.71 1.86 6.96
N ALA A 26 -8.95 0.71 7.58
CA ALA A 26 -9.09 0.57 9.03
C ALA A 26 -7.78 0.83 9.82
N GLY A 27 -6.74 1.38 9.17
CA GLY A 27 -5.50 1.77 9.84
C GLY A 27 -4.63 0.59 10.25
N GLN A 28 -4.85 -0.61 9.70
CA GLN A 28 -3.87 -1.67 9.86
C GLN A 28 -2.60 -1.26 9.13
N GLY A 29 -1.57 -0.89 9.90
CA GLY A 29 -0.33 -0.32 9.41
C GLY A 29 0.36 -1.19 8.35
N PRO A 30 1.37 -0.63 7.66
CA PRO A 30 2.16 -1.38 6.69
C PRO A 30 2.69 -2.66 7.32
N VAL A 31 2.37 -3.80 6.70
CA VAL A 31 2.73 -5.12 7.21
C VAL A 31 4.11 -5.57 6.73
N CYS A 32 4.72 -4.83 5.80
CA CYS A 32 6.02 -5.17 5.26
C CYS A 32 6.81 -3.93 4.84
N PHE A 33 8.12 -4.01 5.06
CA PHE A 33 9.06 -2.91 4.81
C PHE A 33 10.09 -3.33 3.76
N CYS A 34 10.56 -2.36 2.99
CA CYS A 34 11.70 -2.57 2.11
C CYS A 34 12.98 -2.63 2.96
N PRO A 35 13.78 -3.70 2.89
CA PRO A 35 15.01 -3.82 3.66
C PRO A 35 16.10 -2.83 3.21
N ARG A 36 15.98 -2.22 2.02
CA ARG A 36 16.98 -1.29 1.49
C ARG A 36 16.73 0.17 1.83
N CYS A 37 15.47 0.60 1.81
CA CYS A 37 15.11 2.02 2.03
C CYS A 37 14.12 2.25 3.16
N GLY A 38 13.63 1.21 3.84
CA GLY A 38 12.65 1.34 4.92
C GLY A 38 11.24 1.72 4.45
N ALA A 39 11.00 1.84 3.14
CA ALA A 39 9.68 2.17 2.62
C ALA A 39 8.62 1.15 3.09
N SER A 40 7.47 1.69 3.47
CA SER A 40 6.35 0.98 4.06
C SER A 40 5.36 0.52 3.01
N PHE A 41 4.96 -0.76 3.06
CA PHE A 41 4.01 -1.34 2.11
C PHE A 41 2.95 -2.16 2.85
N TYR A 42 1.72 -2.11 2.35
CA TYR A 42 0.63 -2.98 2.80
C TYR A 42 0.66 -4.36 2.13
N ARG A 43 1.48 -4.55 1.09
CA ARG A 43 1.51 -5.78 0.29
C ARG A 43 2.93 -6.20 -0.05
N ARG A 44 3.23 -7.48 0.19
CA ARG A 44 4.52 -8.10 -0.09
C ARG A 44 4.90 -8.01 -1.57
N TRP A 45 3.98 -8.33 -2.48
CA TRP A 45 4.22 -8.21 -3.93
C TRP A 45 4.63 -6.79 -4.34
N THR A 46 3.98 -5.76 -3.78
CA THR A 46 4.30 -4.36 -4.07
C THR A 46 5.70 -3.99 -3.56
N ARG A 47 6.09 -4.48 -2.38
CA ARG A 47 7.45 -4.34 -1.85
C ARG A 47 8.46 -5.06 -2.73
N ASP A 48 8.20 -6.31 -3.11
CA ASP A 48 9.09 -7.14 -3.92
C ASP A 48 9.32 -6.49 -5.30
N HIS A 49 8.25 -6.06 -5.97
CA HIS A 49 8.33 -5.34 -7.23
C HIS A 49 9.07 -3.99 -7.11
N HIS A 50 8.90 -3.27 -6.00
CA HIS A 50 9.67 -2.05 -5.71
C HIS A 50 11.18 -2.34 -5.62
N VAL A 51 11.56 -3.44 -4.95
CA VAL A 51 12.97 -3.85 -4.79
C VAL A 51 13.55 -4.32 -6.11
N GLU A 52 12.81 -5.15 -6.84
CA GLU A 52 13.16 -5.69 -8.16
C GLU A 52 13.44 -4.56 -9.17
N ARG A 53 12.56 -3.55 -9.22
CA ARG A 53 12.73 -2.39 -10.10
C ARG A 53 13.77 -1.38 -9.63
N GLY A 54 14.48 -1.64 -8.52
CA GLY A 54 15.48 -0.72 -7.99
C GLY A 54 14.90 0.64 -7.56
N SER A 55 13.59 0.72 -7.30
CA SER A 55 12.90 1.98 -6.99
C SER A 55 13.28 2.56 -5.62
N CYS A 56 14.14 1.88 -4.86
CA CYS A 56 14.66 2.31 -3.56
C CYS A 56 15.42 3.65 -3.62
N LEU A 57 16.02 4.01 -4.77
CA LEU A 57 16.88 5.18 -4.94
C LEU A 57 16.12 6.51 -5.12
N ARG A 58 14.78 6.47 -5.18
CA ARG A 58 13.94 7.66 -5.44
C ARG A 58 13.39 8.34 -4.20
N LEU A 59 13.71 7.83 -3.00
CA LEU A 59 13.34 8.52 -1.76
C LEU A 59 14.52 9.36 -1.28
N PRO A 60 14.36 10.69 -1.13
CA PRO A 60 15.40 11.51 -0.52
C PRO A 60 15.63 10.96 0.88
N ARG A 61 16.88 10.58 1.17
CA ARG A 61 17.32 10.33 2.54
C ARG A 61 17.28 11.67 3.25
N TRP A 62 16.16 12.03 3.86
CA TRP A 62 16.14 13.15 4.80
C TRP A 62 17.03 12.76 5.98
N HIS A 63 18.21 13.39 6.05
CA HIS A 63 19.13 13.38 7.19
C HIS A 63 18.68 14.42 8.21
#